data_AF-A0A7X6UKP0-F1
#
_entry.id   AF-A0A7X6UKP0-F1
#
_cell.length_a   1.000
_cell.length_b   1.000
_cell.length_c   1.000
_cell.angle_alpha   90.00
_cell.angle_beta   90.00
_cell.angle_gamma   90.00
#
_symmetry.space_group_name_H-M   'P 1'
#
loop_
_entity.id
_entity.type
_entity.pdbx_description
1 polymer ?
#
loop_
_entity_poly.entity_id
_entity_poly.type
_entity_poly.pdbx_seq_one_letter_code
_entity_poly.pdbx_strand_id
1 'polypeptide(L)'
;MLIIRVPKTYTPERRYIIDVLMKYWLGLEYKLVPEEDSFTRITLGGSGKSLIMPDNFFNTDSELLREDCMPAVPLTRIRWEEKPVNDLLVNKLLPIIYGSNEPPLLAKEEKWHCRQPYLWQADDTLYLGIDVFASAFFML
;
A
#
# COMPACT_ATOMS: atom_id res chain seq x y z
N MET A 1 11.41 -3.72 -15.07
CA MET A 1 11.59 -2.59 -14.14
C MET A 1 10.27 -2.32 -13.45
N LEU A 2 10.28 -2.17 -12.12
CA LEU A 2 9.10 -1.76 -11.35
C LEU A 2 8.89 -0.25 -11.50
N ILE A 3 7.65 0.17 -11.69
CA ILE A 3 7.27 1.59 -11.67
C ILE A 3 6.30 1.78 -10.52
N ILE A 4 6.69 2.62 -9.56
CA ILE A 4 5.90 2.96 -8.38
C ILE A 4 5.42 4.38 -8.57
N ARG A 5 4.10 4.54 -8.68
CA ARG A 5 3.41 5.82 -8.78
C ARG A 5 2.85 6.19 -7.43
N VAL A 6 3.08 7.42 -7.00
CA VAL A 6 2.68 7.92 -5.69
C VAL A 6 2.11 9.33 -5.80
N PRO A 7 1.25 9.77 -4.87
CA PRO A 7 0.83 11.17 -4.80
C PRO A 7 2.05 12.12 -4.70
N LYS A 8 1.94 13.28 -5.34
CA LYS A 8 3.04 14.29 -5.40
C LYS A 8 3.38 14.99 -4.08
N THR A 9 2.55 14.84 -3.05
CA THR A 9 2.83 15.38 -1.70
C THR A 9 3.96 14.58 -1.05
N TYR A 10 4.57 15.09 0.05
CA TYR A 10 5.56 14.37 0.89
C TYR A 10 6.55 13.47 0.12
N THR A 11 7.05 13.96 -1.01
CA THR A 11 7.88 13.16 -1.93
C THR A 11 9.19 12.70 -1.25
N PRO A 12 9.87 13.52 -0.43
CA PRO A 12 11.05 13.08 0.31
C PRO A 12 10.77 11.90 1.25
N GLU A 13 9.69 11.95 2.03
CA GLU A 13 9.30 10.93 3.00
C GLU A 13 8.90 9.63 2.30
N ARG A 14 8.07 9.74 1.25
CA ARG A 14 7.70 8.60 0.40
C ARG A 14 8.93 7.97 -0.24
N ARG A 15 9.82 8.78 -0.81
CA ARG A 15 11.06 8.27 -1.41
C ARG A 15 11.91 7.54 -0.38
N TYR A 16 12.09 8.11 0.81
CA TYR A 16 12.85 7.48 1.88
C TYR A 16 12.31 6.07 2.20
N ILE A 17 11.02 5.95 2.50
CA ILE A 17 10.48 4.65 2.90
C ILE A 17 10.43 3.64 1.75
N ILE A 18 10.15 4.09 0.54
CA ILE A 18 10.16 3.23 -0.64
C ILE A 18 11.58 2.75 -0.94
N ASP A 19 12.61 3.61 -0.80
CA ASP A 19 14.01 3.20 -0.94
C ASP A 19 14.39 2.16 0.12
N VAL A 20 14.03 2.35 1.39
CA VAL A 20 14.25 1.38 2.47
C VAL A 20 13.67 0.01 2.11
N LEU A 21 12.38 -0.04 1.76
CA LEU A 21 11.70 -1.32 1.48
C LEU A 21 12.17 -1.96 0.16
N MET A 22 12.12 -1.21 -0.94
CA MET A 22 12.34 -1.76 -2.27
C MET A 22 13.81 -2.00 -2.55
N LYS A 23 14.66 -1.00 -2.32
CA LYS A 23 16.08 -1.07 -2.66
C LYS A 23 16.90 -1.76 -1.58
N TYR A 24 16.77 -1.33 -0.33
CA TYR A 24 17.66 -1.81 0.73
C TYR A 24 17.24 -3.17 1.29
N TRP A 25 15.94 -3.43 1.48
CA TRP A 25 15.48 -4.71 2.05
C TRP A 25 15.21 -5.76 0.99
N LEU A 26 14.50 -5.41 -0.09
CA LEU A 26 14.14 -6.36 -1.14
C LEU A 26 15.17 -6.46 -2.29
N GLY A 27 16.10 -5.51 -2.41
CA GLY A 27 17.09 -5.50 -3.49
C GLY A 27 16.50 -5.26 -4.88
N LEU A 28 15.33 -4.61 -4.96
CA LEU A 28 14.58 -4.37 -6.19
C LEU A 28 14.84 -2.97 -6.74
N GLU A 29 15.21 -2.92 -8.02
CA GLU A 29 15.29 -1.67 -8.78
C GLU A 29 13.90 -1.19 -9.19
N TYR A 30 13.64 0.10 -8.96
CA TYR A 30 12.35 0.72 -9.25
C TYR A 30 12.51 2.16 -9.75
N LYS A 31 11.50 2.63 -10.49
CA LYS A 31 11.34 4.03 -10.87
C LYS A 31 10.17 4.62 -10.08
N LEU A 32 10.44 5.66 -9.28
CA LEU A 32 9.42 6.46 -8.63
C LEU A 32 8.85 7.51 -9.60
N VAL A 33 7.53 7.62 -9.67
CA VAL A 33 6.82 8.62 -10.50
C VAL A 33 5.77 9.32 -9.64
N PRO A 34 5.96 10.59 -9.29
CA PRO A 34 4.91 11.38 -8.64
C PRO A 34 3.73 11.61 -9.60
N GLU A 35 2.50 11.47 -9.11
CA GLU A 35 1.25 11.66 -9.86
C GLU A 35 0.22 12.41 -8.99
N GLU A 36 -0.91 12.80 -9.61
CA GLU A 36 -2.03 13.48 -8.95
C GLU A 36 -3.01 12.51 -8.27
N ASP A 37 -2.85 11.20 -8.50
CA ASP A 37 -3.66 10.15 -7.88
C ASP A 37 -3.46 10.16 -6.35
N SER A 38 -4.50 9.78 -5.59
CA SER A 38 -4.51 9.75 -4.12
C SER A 38 -4.10 8.39 -3.53
N PHE A 39 -3.49 7.52 -4.33
CA PHE A 39 -3.13 6.15 -3.96
C PHE A 39 -1.79 5.79 -4.57
N THR A 40 -1.16 4.74 -4.03
CA THR A 40 0.07 4.20 -4.61
C THR A 40 -0.26 3.09 -5.60
N ARG A 41 0.38 3.12 -6.77
CA ARG A 41 0.24 2.09 -7.83
C ARG A 41 1.60 1.54 -8.23
N ILE A 42 1.79 0.24 -8.06
CA ILE A 42 2.98 -0.50 -8.50
C ILE A 42 2.63 -1.25 -9.78
N THR A 43 3.47 -1.10 -10.81
CA THR A 43 3.34 -1.81 -12.08
C THR A 43 4.66 -2.45 -12.47
N LEU A 44 4.58 -3.57 -13.18
CA LEU A 44 5.73 -4.18 -13.83
C LEU A 44 5.71 -3.80 -15.32
N GLY A 45 6.79 -3.18 -15.80
CA GLY A 45 6.86 -2.72 -17.19
C GLY A 45 6.51 -3.83 -18.18
N GLY A 46 5.49 -3.60 -19.01
CA GLY A 46 5.05 -4.50 -20.08
C GLY A 46 4.06 -5.60 -19.68
N SER A 47 3.69 -5.76 -18.39
CA SER A 47 2.83 -6.88 -17.96
C SER A 47 1.32 -6.59 -17.95
N GLY A 48 0.91 -5.31 -18.04
CA GLY A 48 -0.49 -4.90 -17.83
C GLY A 48 -0.97 -5.02 -16.37
N LYS A 49 -0.26 -5.77 -15.53
CA LYS A 49 -0.62 -6.03 -14.13
C LYS A 49 -0.28 -4.86 -13.23
N SER A 50 -1.16 -4.62 -12.25
CA SER A 50 -0.94 -3.58 -11.26
C SER A 50 -1.32 -4.00 -9.83
N LEU A 51 -0.61 -3.45 -8.86
CA LEU A 51 -0.95 -3.51 -7.45
C LEU A 51 -1.23 -2.09 -6.97
N ILE A 52 -2.41 -1.86 -6.44
CA ILE A 52 -2.85 -0.59 -5.87
C ILE A 52 -2.92 -0.74 -4.36
N MET A 53 -2.51 0.30 -3.64
CA MET A 53 -2.65 0.39 -2.19
C MET A 53 -3.06 1.81 -1.79
N PRO A 54 -3.83 1.98 -0.70
CA PRO A 54 -4.15 3.30 -0.20
C PRO A 54 -2.86 4.02 0.21
N ASP A 55 -2.92 5.35 0.15
CA ASP A 55 -1.83 6.23 0.60
C ASP A 55 -2.45 7.25 1.56
N ASN A 56 -2.81 6.77 2.74
CA ASN A 56 -3.66 7.53 3.66
C ASN A 56 -2.82 8.45 4.56
N PHE A 57 -1.66 7.97 5.00
CA PHE A 57 -0.84 8.70 5.98
C PHE A 57 -0.13 9.91 5.38
N PHE A 58 0.36 9.80 4.16
CA PHE A 58 1.03 10.91 3.47
C PHE A 58 0.06 11.73 2.61
N ASN A 59 -1.24 11.48 2.71
CA ASN A 59 -2.26 12.27 2.00
C ASN A 59 -3.09 13.11 2.97
N THR A 60 -2.43 13.61 4.02
CA THR A 60 -3.01 14.53 5.00
C THR A 60 -2.61 15.97 4.67
N ASP A 61 -3.56 16.90 4.83
CA ASP A 61 -3.32 18.35 4.71
C ASP A 61 -2.62 18.94 5.95
N SER A 62 -2.51 18.14 7.02
CA SER A 62 -1.87 18.52 8.28
C SER A 62 -0.37 18.25 8.25
N GLU A 63 0.38 19.01 9.05
CA GLU A 63 1.75 18.64 9.42
C GLU A 63 1.76 17.17 9.88
N LEU A 64 2.56 16.32 9.21
CA LEU A 64 2.79 14.95 9.63
C LEU A 64 3.11 14.93 11.13
N LEU A 65 2.57 13.96 11.89
CA LEU A 65 2.78 13.74 13.34
C LEU A 65 1.80 14.43 14.30
N ARG A 66 0.59 14.80 13.86
CA ARG A 66 -0.51 15.15 14.78
C ARG A 66 -1.16 13.88 15.36
N GLU A 67 -1.88 14.01 16.47
CA GLU A 67 -2.55 12.87 17.13
C GLU A 67 -3.50 12.12 16.18
N ASP A 68 -4.10 12.82 15.23
CA ASP A 68 -4.97 12.24 14.19
C ASP A 68 -4.24 11.36 13.17
N CYS A 69 -2.91 11.44 13.12
CA CYS A 69 -2.06 10.58 12.29
C CYS A 69 -1.72 9.25 13.00
N MET A 70 -2.07 9.09 14.28
CA MET A 70 -1.80 7.86 15.02
C MET A 70 -2.69 6.71 14.53
N PRO A 71 -2.17 5.46 14.49
CA PRO A 71 -2.98 4.30 14.18
C PRO A 71 -4.15 4.16 15.16
N ALA A 72 -5.33 3.80 14.66
CA ALA A 72 -6.49 3.57 15.50
C ALA A 72 -6.22 2.41 16.48
N VAL A 73 -6.43 2.65 17.77
CA VAL A 73 -6.26 1.65 18.83
C VAL A 73 -7.60 1.20 19.40
N PRO A 74 -7.79 -0.11 19.69
CA PRO A 74 -6.84 -1.20 19.47
C PRO A 74 -6.66 -1.53 17.98
N LEU A 75 -5.44 -1.93 17.60
CA LEU A 75 -5.14 -2.29 16.20
C LEU A 75 -5.99 -3.49 15.76
N THR A 76 -6.60 -3.37 14.58
CA THR A 76 -7.22 -4.51 13.90
C THR A 76 -6.15 -5.53 13.55
N ARG A 77 -6.46 -6.82 13.70
CA ARG A 77 -5.55 -7.92 13.35
C ARG A 77 -6.21 -8.82 12.32
N ILE A 78 -5.44 -9.23 11.32
CA ILE A 78 -5.89 -10.11 10.25
C ILE A 78 -5.08 -11.41 10.25
N ARG A 79 -5.77 -12.53 10.01
CA ARG A 79 -5.14 -13.76 9.56
C ARG A 79 -5.09 -13.76 8.04
N TRP A 80 -3.90 -13.80 7.46
CA TRP A 80 -3.74 -13.83 6.02
C TRP A 80 -3.80 -15.28 5.52
N GLU A 81 -4.73 -15.58 4.62
CA GLU A 81 -4.95 -16.95 4.15
C GLU A 81 -4.51 -17.14 2.69
N GLU A 82 -4.50 -16.07 1.90
CA GLU A 82 -4.13 -16.11 0.48
C GLU A 82 -2.70 -16.61 0.24
N LYS A 83 -2.55 -17.56 -0.68
CA LYS A 83 -1.28 -18.10 -1.15
C LYS A 83 -0.84 -17.45 -2.47
N PRO A 84 0.47 -17.17 -2.66
CA PRO A 84 1.58 -17.66 -1.84
C PRO A 84 1.93 -16.79 -0.63
N VAL A 85 1.28 -15.64 -0.45
CA VAL A 85 1.68 -14.65 0.56
C VAL A 85 1.69 -15.24 1.97
N ASN A 86 0.67 -16.01 2.34
CA ASN A 86 0.58 -16.68 3.63
C ASN A 86 1.84 -17.50 3.94
N ASP A 87 2.39 -18.23 2.97
CA ASP A 87 3.57 -19.08 3.15
C ASP A 87 4.86 -18.27 3.38
N LEU A 88 4.87 -16.98 3.04
CA LEU A 88 5.98 -16.05 3.24
C LEU A 88 5.90 -15.25 4.56
N LEU A 89 4.77 -15.31 5.28
CA LEU A 89 4.58 -14.52 6.49
C LEU A 89 5.30 -15.13 7.70
N VAL A 90 6.06 -14.29 8.41
CA VAL A 90 6.72 -14.64 9.69
C VAL A 90 5.69 -14.86 10.81
N ASN A 91 4.56 -14.13 10.78
CA ASN A 91 3.44 -14.31 11.71
C ASN A 91 2.13 -14.40 10.93
N LYS A 92 1.29 -15.38 11.28
CA LYS A 92 -0.01 -15.60 10.63
C LYS A 92 -1.07 -14.59 11.06
N LEU A 93 -0.89 -13.88 12.17
CA LEU A 93 -1.80 -12.86 12.69
C LEU A 93 -1.10 -11.49 12.66
N LEU A 94 -1.33 -10.73 11.60
CA LEU A 94 -0.69 -9.44 11.37
C LEU A 94 -1.55 -8.28 11.89
N PRO A 95 -0.96 -7.29 12.59
CA PRO A 95 -1.66 -6.05 12.87
C PRO A 95 -1.77 -5.20 11.58
N ILE A 96 -2.90 -4.53 11.41
CA ILE A 96 -3.09 -3.49 10.39
C ILE A 96 -2.84 -2.15 11.07
N ILE A 97 -1.73 -1.48 10.71
CA ILE A 97 -1.38 -0.15 11.23
C ILE A 97 -2.18 0.91 10.47
N TYR A 98 -2.05 0.95 9.14
CA TYR A 98 -2.86 1.79 8.26
C TYR A 98 -3.48 0.99 7.12
N GLY A 99 -4.73 1.28 6.80
CA GLY A 99 -5.46 0.62 5.73
C GLY A 99 -6.98 0.80 5.84
N SER A 100 -7.69 0.24 4.87
CA SER A 100 -9.15 0.15 4.85
C SER A 100 -9.57 -1.24 4.39
N ASN A 101 -10.59 -1.80 5.06
CA ASN A 101 -11.22 -3.04 4.63
C ASN A 101 -12.38 -2.79 3.63
N GLU A 102 -12.26 -1.76 2.80
CA GLU A 102 -13.22 -1.41 1.76
C GLU A 102 -12.54 -1.45 0.39
N PRO A 103 -13.26 -1.88 -0.68
CA PRO A 103 -12.73 -1.81 -2.03
C PRO A 103 -12.38 -0.36 -2.40
N PRO A 104 -11.45 -0.14 -3.34
CA PRO A 104 -11.01 1.20 -3.63
C PRO A 104 -12.10 1.94 -4.42
N LEU A 105 -12.36 3.19 -4.05
CA LEU A 105 -13.26 4.08 -4.80
C LEU A 105 -12.54 4.68 -6.01
N LEU A 106 -12.13 3.84 -6.96
CA LEU A 106 -11.51 4.29 -8.21
C LEU A 106 -12.57 4.71 -9.22
N ALA A 107 -12.23 5.69 -10.07
CA ALA A 107 -13.13 6.34 -11.04
C ALA A 107 -13.64 5.45 -12.20
N LYS A 108 -13.71 4.13 -12.01
CA LYS A 108 -14.27 3.18 -12.97
C LYS A 108 -15.18 2.20 -12.25
N GLU A 109 -16.26 1.81 -12.91
CA GLU A 109 -17.21 0.76 -12.51
C GLU A 109 -16.58 -0.65 -12.51
N GLU A 110 -15.34 -0.77 -12.02
CA GLU A 110 -14.64 -2.04 -11.88
C GLU A 110 -15.35 -2.87 -10.80
N LYS A 111 -15.80 -4.06 -11.19
CA LYS A 111 -16.38 -5.02 -10.24
C LYS A 111 -15.24 -5.65 -9.45
N TRP A 112 -14.95 -5.06 -8.29
CA TRP A 112 -13.98 -5.61 -7.35
C TRP A 112 -14.49 -6.89 -6.70
N HIS A 113 -13.72 -7.96 -6.86
CA HIS A 113 -13.94 -9.22 -6.18
C HIS A 113 -13.08 -9.27 -4.92
N CYS A 114 -13.72 -9.35 -3.75
CA CYS A 114 -13.01 -9.57 -2.49
C CYS A 114 -12.42 -10.99 -2.49
N ARG A 115 -11.09 -11.08 -2.48
CA ARG A 115 -10.38 -12.37 -2.36
C ARG A 115 -10.26 -12.78 -0.90
N GLN A 116 -10.08 -11.80 -0.02
CA GLN A 116 -10.13 -11.90 1.43
C GLN A 116 -10.15 -10.47 2.01
N PRO A 117 -10.34 -10.27 3.33
CA PRO A 117 -10.24 -8.95 3.92
C PRO A 117 -8.93 -8.24 3.53
N TYR A 118 -9.01 -6.97 3.18
CA TYR A 118 -7.90 -6.13 2.70
C TYR A 118 -7.28 -6.54 1.35
N LEU A 119 -7.84 -7.51 0.62
CA LEU A 119 -7.36 -7.91 -0.70
C LEU A 119 -8.51 -8.09 -1.69
N TRP A 120 -8.54 -7.26 -2.72
CA TRP A 120 -9.52 -7.30 -3.80
C TRP A 120 -8.82 -7.42 -5.15
N GLN A 121 -9.57 -7.88 -6.14
CA GLN A 121 -9.11 -7.99 -7.51
C GLN A 121 -10.15 -7.49 -8.51
N ALA A 122 -9.71 -6.77 -9.52
CA ALA A 122 -10.45 -6.46 -10.73
C ALA A 122 -9.50 -6.69 -11.92
N ASP A 123 -9.87 -7.60 -12.83
CA ASP A 123 -9.04 -8.01 -13.97
C ASP A 123 -7.58 -8.36 -13.55
N ASP A 124 -6.59 -7.68 -14.15
CA ASP A 124 -5.15 -7.78 -13.88
C ASP A 124 -4.66 -6.86 -12.75
N THR A 125 -5.59 -6.26 -12.00
CA THR A 125 -5.30 -5.34 -10.90
C THR A 125 -5.66 -5.96 -9.56
N LEU A 126 -4.69 -5.95 -8.64
CA LEU A 126 -4.92 -6.22 -7.23
C LEU A 126 -5.01 -4.91 -6.46
N TYR A 127 -5.93 -4.83 -5.52
CA TYR A 127 -5.96 -3.80 -4.50
C TYR A 127 -5.66 -4.42 -3.14
N LEU A 128 -4.55 -3.98 -2.55
CA LEU A 128 -4.17 -4.27 -1.18
C LEU A 128 -4.61 -3.09 -0.33
N GLY A 129 -5.68 -3.25 0.44
CA GLY A 129 -6.21 -2.20 1.33
C GLY A 129 -5.34 -1.87 2.53
N ILE A 130 -4.05 -2.24 2.51
CA ILE A 130 -3.07 -1.96 3.55
C ILE A 130 -2.10 -0.92 2.97
N ASP A 131 -1.93 0.18 3.68
CA ASP A 131 -0.93 1.18 3.34
C ASP A 131 0.43 0.71 3.89
N VAL A 132 1.13 -0.09 3.09
CA VAL A 132 2.39 -0.74 3.48
C VAL A 132 3.49 0.29 3.72
N PHE A 133 3.54 1.35 2.92
CA PHE A 133 4.57 2.38 3.03
C PHE A 133 4.36 3.24 4.28
N ALA A 134 3.13 3.68 4.55
CA ALA A 134 2.83 4.37 5.80
C ALA A 134 3.11 3.50 7.03
N SER A 135 2.66 2.24 6.98
CA SER A 135 2.84 1.30 8.10
C SER A 135 4.32 1.08 8.41
N ALA A 136 5.16 0.96 7.36
CA ALA A 136 6.59 0.83 7.54
C ALA A 136 7.25 2.13 8.02
N PHE A 137 6.84 3.29 7.48
CA PHE A 137 7.36 4.60 7.90
C PHE A 137 7.07 4.87 9.37
N PHE A 138 5.87 4.53 9.87
CA PHE A 138 5.51 4.71 11.27
C PHE A 138 6.32 3.83 12.24
N MET A 139 6.81 2.67 11.80
CA MET A 139 7.58 1.76 12.66
C MET A 139 9.08 2.05 12.71
N LEU A 140 9.61 2.89 11.82
CA LEU A 140 11.05 3.18 11.67
C LEU A 140 11.40 4.56 12.17
#